data_AF-A0A916H4D9-F1
#
_entry.id   AF-A0A916H4D9-F1
#
_cell.length_a   1.000
_cell.length_b   1.000
_cell.length_c   1.000
_cell.angle_alpha   90.00
_cell.angle_beta   90.00
_cell.angle_gamma   90.00
#
_symmetry.space_group_name_H-M   'P 1'
#
loop_
_entity.id
_entity.type
_entity.pdbx_description
1 polymer ?
#
loop_
_entity_poly.entity_id
_entity_poly.type
_entity_poly.pdbx_seq_one_letter_code
_entity_poly.pdbx_strand_id
1 'polypeptide(L)' 'MFLGEYTHALDDKGRLTLPAKYRAELATGLVVTRGIDKCLFVFPMTEWKTLSDKLSALPLTDPQAREFQ' A
#
# COMPACT_ATOMS: atom_id res chain seq x y z
N MET A 1 0.64 -11.28 7.59
CA MET A 1 1.00 -11.86 6.25
C MET A 1 -0.24 -11.87 5.36
N PHE A 2 -0.20 -11.12 4.26
CA PHE A 2 -1.34 -10.94 3.35
C PHE A 2 -1.29 -11.94 2.18
N LEU A 3 -2.02 -13.05 2.29
CA LEU A 3 -2.10 -14.07 1.24
C LEU A 3 -3.53 -14.45 0.85
N GLY A 4 -3.80 -14.53 -0.45
CA GLY A 4 -5.08 -14.94 -1.03
C GLY A 4 -5.63 -13.91 -1.99
N GLU A 5 -6.63 -14.32 -2.76
CA GLU A 5 -7.35 -13.47 -3.72
C GLU A 5 -8.78 -13.26 -3.25
N TYR A 6 -9.27 -12.02 -3.38
CA TYR A 6 -10.58 -11.61 -2.91
C TYR A 6 -11.25 -10.73 -3.95
N THR A 7 -12.41 -11.14 -4.42
CA THR A 7 -13.26 -10.30 -5.28
C THR A 7 -14.23 -9.52 -4.41
N HIS A 8 -14.20 -8.18 -4.51
CA HIS A 8 -15.10 -7.29 -3.80
C HIS A 8 -15.62 -6.21 -4.75
N ALA A 9 -16.92 -5.94 -4.67
CA ALA A 9 -17.52 -4.79 -5.33
C ALA A 9 -17.17 -3.51 -4.56
N LEU A 10 -16.99 -2.42 -5.30
CA LEU A 10 -16.96 -1.08 -4.72
C LEU A 10 -18.39 -0.64 -4.42
N ASP A 11 -18.57 0.06 -3.32
CA ASP A 11 -19.86 0.69 -3.03
C ASP A 11 -20.06 2.00 -3.84
N ASP A 12 -21.25 2.60 -3.70
CA ASP A 12 -21.64 3.83 -4.42
C ASP A 12 -20.72 5.03 -4.13
N LYS A 13 -19.89 4.96 -3.09
CA LYS A 13 -18.93 6.00 -2.70
C LYS A 13 -17.49 5.62 -3.07
N GLY A 14 -17.30 4.54 -3.83
CA GLY A 14 -15.99 4.04 -4.22
C GLY A 14 -15.19 3.40 -3.08
N ARG A 15 -15.85 2.98 -1.99
CA ARG A 15 -15.17 2.31 -0.87
C ARG A 15 -15.05 0.81 -1.14
N LEU A 16 -13.92 0.25 -0.75
CA LEU A 16 -13.65 -1.18 -0.78
C LEU A 16 -13.65 -1.72 0.66
N THR A 17 -14.42 -2.78 0.92
CA THR A 17 -14.37 -3.45 2.23
C THR A 17 -13.24 -4.47 2.25
N LEU A 18 -12.30 -4.31 3.19
CA LEU A 18 -11.20 -5.26 3.34
C LEU A 18 -11.69 -6.61 3.93
N PRO A 19 -11.12 -7.75 3.50
CA PRO A 19 -11.40 -9.06 4.07
C PRO A 19 -11.21 -9.08 5.59
N ALA A 20 -12.15 -9.71 6.31
CA ALA A 20 -12.20 -9.66 7.78
C ALA A 20 -10.88 -10.09 8.45
N LYS A 21 -10.21 -11.09 7.88
CA LYS A 21 -8.94 -11.65 8.39
C LYS A 21 -7.78 -10.64 8.42
N TYR A 22 -7.83 -9.57 7.64
CA TYR A 22 -6.79 -8.55 7.55
C TYR A 22 -7.08 -7.29 8.36
N ARG A 23 -8.33 -7.12 8.81
CA ARG A 23 -8.76 -5.88 9.48
C ARG A 23 -7.97 -5.60 10.74
N ALA A 24 -7.63 -6.62 11.52
CA ALA A 24 -6.85 -6.47 12.74
C ALA A 24 -5.42 -5.97 12.47
N GLU A 25 -4.75 -6.52 11.44
CA GLU A 25 -3.37 -6.13 11.05
C GLU A 25 -3.32 -4.71 10.48
N LEU A 26 -4.45 -4.18 9.96
CA LEU A 26 -4.56 -2.85 9.36
C LEU A 26 -5.31 -1.82 10.23
N ALA A 27 -5.77 -2.21 11.42
CA ALA A 27 -6.63 -1.38 12.28
C ALA A 27 -5.92 -0.13 12.81
N THR A 28 -4.60 -0.20 12.98
CA THR A 28 -3.77 0.90 13.48
C THR A 28 -3.49 1.98 12.43
N GLY A 29 -3.89 1.73 11.18
CA GLY A 29 -3.68 2.60 10.04
C GLY A 29 -3.05 1.86 8.87
N LEU A 30 -3.26 2.39 7.68
CA LEU A 30 -2.70 1.88 6.43
C LEU A 30 -2.40 3.03 5.47
N VAL A 31 -1.52 2.78 4.51
CA VAL A 31 -1.23 3.68 3.40
C VAL A 31 -1.61 2.98 2.10
N VAL A 32 -2.22 3.75 1.19
CA VAL A 32 -2.51 3.32 -0.17
C VAL A 32 -1.60 4.08 -1.12
N THR A 33 -0.91 3.37 -2.00
CA THR A 33 -0.08 3.96 -3.05
C THR A 33 -0.48 3.43 -4.42
N ARG A 34 -0.03 4.13 -5.48
CA ARG A 34 -0.10 3.59 -6.84
C ARG A 34 0.86 2.41 -6.93
N GLY A 35 0.33 1.27 -7.35
CA GLY A 35 1.14 0.09 -7.62
C GLY A 35 1.68 0.10 -9.05
N ILE A 36 2.20 -1.04 -9.47
CA ILE A 36 2.62 -1.27 -10.85
C ILE A 36 1.37 -1.43 -11.73
N ASP A 37 1.42 -0.95 -12.98
CA ASP A 37 0.29 -0.96 -13.90
C ASP A 37 -0.95 -0.19 -13.35
N LYS A 38 -2.16 -0.73 -13.54
CA LYS A 38 -3.43 -0.14 -13.08
C LYS A 38 -3.89 -0.75 -11.76
N CYS A 39 -2.98 -0.87 -10.79
CA CYS A 39 -3.32 -1.37 -9.45
C CYS A 39 -2.95 -0.38 -8.34
N LEU A 40 -3.47 -0.66 -7.14
CA LEU A 40 -3.15 0.05 -5.92
C LEU A 40 -2.48 -0.92 -4.96
N PHE A 41 -1.45 -0.46 -4.26
CA PHE A 41 -0.84 -1.20 -3.16
C PHE A 41 -1.34 -0.66 -1.83
N VAL A 42 -1.45 -1.55 -0.86
CA VAL A 42 -1.87 -1.24 0.51
C VAL A 42 -0.81 -1.78 1.46
N PHE A 43 -0.30 -0.92 2.33
CA PHE A 43 0.71 -1.26 3.32
C PHE A 43 0.21 -0.94 4.73
N PRO A 44 0.46 -1.80 5.73
CA PRO A 44 0.40 -1.40 7.12
C PRO A 44 1.37 -0.23 7.38
N MET A 45 1.04 0.66 8.31
CA MET A 45 1.89 1.82 8.63
C MET A 45 3.34 1.45 8.99
N THR A 46 3.54 0.33 9.67
CA THR A 46 4.87 -0.15 10.10
C THR A 46 5.75 -0.53 8.90
N GLU A 47 5.19 -1.26 7.95
CA GLU A 47 5.86 -1.66 6.71
C GLU A 47 6.10 -0.45 5.80
N TRP A 48 5.10 0.43 5.69
CA TRP A 48 5.23 1.65 4.93
C TRP A 48 6.39 2.51 5.44
N LYS A 49 6.50 2.71 6.76
CA LYS A 49 7.62 3.46 7.35
C LYS A 49 8.96 2.85 6.99
N THR A 50 9.08 1.54 7.09
CA THR A 50 10.32 0.82 6.75
C THR A 50 10.68 0.99 5.27
N LEU A 51 9.69 0.95 4.38
CA LEU A 51 9.88 1.16 2.94
C LEU A 51 10.23 2.62 2.63
N SER A 52 9.51 3.58 3.21
CA SER A 52 9.73 5.02 3.00
C SER A 52 11.10 5.46 3.49
N ASP A 53 11.57 4.91 4.61
CA ASP A 53 12.88 5.21 5.16
C ASP A 53 13.99 4.71 4.22
N LYS A 54 13.82 3.51 3.64
CA LYS A 54 14.74 2.96 2.63
C LYS A 54 14.75 3.81 1.36
N LEU A 55 13.58 4.22 0.87
CA LEU A 55 13.46 5.08 -0.31
C LEU A 55 14.09 6.45 -0.08
N SER A 56 13.88 7.04 1.11
CA SER A 56 14.44 8.34 1.47
C SER A 56 15.96 8.32 1.62
N ALA A 57 16.55 7.15 1.86
CA ALA A 57 17.99 6.96 1.93
C ALA A 57 18.66 6.81 0.55
N LEU A 58 17.89 6.65 -0.53
CA LEU A 58 18.43 6.55 -1.89
C LEU A 58 18.99 7.90 -2.36
N PRO A 59 20.10 7.91 -3.12
CA PRO A 59 20.64 9.15 -3.67
C PRO A 59 19.62 9.85 -4.58
N LEU A 60 19.39 11.15 -4.35
CA LEU A 60 18.49 11.99 -5.16
C LEU A 60 18.83 12.02 -6.66
N THR A 61 20.05 11.65 -7.01
CA THR A 61 20.54 11.57 -8.40
C THR A 61 20.02 10.35 -9.14
N ASP A 62 19.52 9.32 -8.44
CA ASP A 62 18.97 8.12 -9.07
C ASP A 62 17.65 8.48 -9.78
N PRO A 63 17.60 8.37 -11.13
CA PRO A 63 16.39 8.65 -11.90
C PRO A 63 15.20 7.77 -11.49
N GLN A 64 15.45 6.52 -11.09
CA GLN A 64 14.39 5.61 -10.70
C GLN A 64 13.81 5.97 -9.33
N ALA A 65 14.65 6.40 -8.37
CA ALA A 65 14.18 6.82 -7.06
C ALA A 65 13.23 8.04 -7.12
N ARG A 66 13.39 8.91 -8.13
CA ARG A 66 12.51 10.08 -8.34
C ARG A 66 11.14 9.73 -8.90
N GLU A 67 10.98 8.61 -9.61
CA GLU A 67 9.67 8.19 -10.12
C GLU A 67 8.78 7.55 -9.04
N PHE A 68 9.35 7.16 -7.90
CA PHE A 68 8.63 6.54 -6.77
C PHE A 68 8.31 7.51 -5.61
N GLN A 69 8.77 8.77 -5.66
CA GLN A 69 8.36 9.84 -4.74
C GLN A 69 7.03 10.46 -5.16
#